data_AF-A0A1J3E7I1-F1
#
_entry.id   AF-A0A1J3E7I1-F1
#
_cell.length_a   1.000
_cell.length_b   1.000
_cell.length_c   1.000
_cell.angle_alpha   90.00
_cell.angle_beta   90.00
_cell.angle_gamma   90.00
#
_symmetry.space_group_name_H-M   'P 1'
#
loop_
_entity.id
_entity.type
_entity.pdbx_description
1 polymer ?
#
loop_
_entity_poly.entity_id
_entity_poly.type
_entity_poly.pdbx_seq_one_letter_code
_entity_poly.pdbx_strand_id
1 'polypeptide(L)'
;MRGKLGRKYLDLFFVYLNSYPQGIDPLLLWHQAKNQANIEEKKWPYNFVASNDFPTSEKRGVVTGRLLIRDRYIKNEDIVAKESYVGLAAPGGVGSWQRDCKV
;
A
#
# COMPACT_ATOMS: atom_id res chain seq x y z
N MET A 1 16.20 -22.45 4.55
CA MET A 1 16.14 -21.05 5.00
C MET A 1 14.70 -20.72 5.38
N ARG A 2 14.44 -20.26 6.62
CA ARG A 2 13.07 -19.92 7.05
C ARG A 2 12.70 -18.56 6.48
N GLY A 3 11.73 -18.51 5.57
CA GLY A 3 11.14 -17.25 5.13
C GLY A 3 10.48 -16.56 6.32
N LYS A 4 10.99 -15.40 6.73
CA LYS A 4 10.28 -14.53 7.67
C LYS A 4 9.06 -14.00 6.94
N LEU A 5 7.87 -14.32 7.45
CA LEU A 5 6.61 -13.82 6.96
C LEU A 5 6.54 -12.31 7.26
N GLY A 6 6.89 -11.48 6.28
CA GLY A 6 6.67 -10.03 6.39
C GLY A 6 5.18 -9.74 6.45
N ARG A 7 4.75 -8.91 7.39
CA ARG A 7 3.37 -8.38 7.39
C ARG A 7 3.28 -7.37 6.25
N LYS A 8 2.48 -7.68 5.24
CA LYS A 8 2.12 -6.73 4.18
C LYS A 8 0.79 -6.10 4.57
N TYR A 9 0.77 -4.79 4.75
CA TYR A 9 -0.49 -4.06 4.92
C TYR A 9 -1.04 -3.75 3.53
N LEU A 10 -2.28 -4.16 3.28
CA LEU A 10 -3.02 -3.77 2.10
C LEU A 10 -3.55 -2.36 2.33
N ASP A 11 -3.60 -1.55 1.27
CA ASP A 11 -4.27 -0.26 1.33
C ASP A 11 -5.70 -0.44 1.81
N LEU A 12 -6.09 0.38 2.78
CA LEU A 12 -7.41 0.31 3.36
C LEU A 12 -8.41 0.97 2.42
N PHE A 13 -9.33 0.16 1.91
CA PHE A 13 -10.52 0.64 1.23
C PHE A 13 -11.74 0.26 2.08
N PHE A 14 -12.68 1.19 2.18
CA PHE A 14 -13.95 0.98 2.85
C PHE A 14 -15.01 0.63 1.81
N VAL A 15 -15.75 -0.46 2.03
CA VAL A 15 -16.86 -0.86 1.16
C VAL A 15 -18.15 -0.82 1.96
N TYR A 16 -19.14 -0.11 1.43
CA TYR A 16 -20.48 -0.05 1.98
C TYR A 16 -21.48 -0.70 1.04
N LEU A 17 -22.35 -1.54 1.59
CA LEU A 17 -23.41 -2.23 0.86
C LEU A 17 -24.73 -1.96 1.58
N ASN A 18 -25.72 -1.48 0.84
CA ASN A 18 -27.08 -1.26 1.32
C ASN A 18 -28.10 -1.95 0.42
N SER A 19 -29.29 -2.16 0.97
CA SER A 19 -30.42 -2.80 0.28
C SER A 19 -31.74 -2.25 0.81
N TYR A 20 -32.77 -2.22 -0.03
CA TYR A 20 -34.15 -1.92 0.35
C TYR A 20 -35.09 -3.03 -0.11
N PRO A 21 -36.28 -3.15 0.51
CA PRO A 21 -37.35 -4.00 0.01
C PRO A 21 -37.78 -3.64 -1.41
N GLN A 22 -38.34 -4.62 -2.12
CA GLN A 22 -38.84 -4.43 -3.47
C GLN A 22 -39.99 -3.41 -3.50
N GLY A 23 -40.05 -2.57 -4.54
CA GLY A 23 -41.07 -1.51 -4.68
C GLY A 23 -40.68 -0.16 -4.08
N ILE A 24 -39.50 -0.04 -3.48
CA ILE A 24 -38.91 1.23 -3.04
C ILE A 24 -38.15 1.89 -4.22
N ASP A 25 -38.18 3.22 -4.30
CA ASP A 25 -37.43 3.99 -5.28
C ASP A 25 -35.91 3.70 -5.17
N PRO A 26 -35.27 3.17 -6.23
CA PRO A 26 -33.83 2.90 -6.26
C PRO A 26 -32.96 4.13 -5.96
N LEU A 27 -33.44 5.36 -6.23
CA LEU A 27 -32.68 6.58 -5.92
C LEU A 27 -32.41 6.74 -4.42
N LEU A 28 -33.24 6.16 -3.56
CA LEU A 28 -33.02 6.16 -2.11
C LEU A 28 -31.76 5.40 -1.72
N LEU A 29 -31.38 4.33 -2.45
CA LEU A 29 -30.11 3.62 -2.24
C LEU A 29 -28.93 4.57 -2.44
N TRP A 30 -28.99 5.39 -3.49
CA TRP A 30 -27.94 6.35 -3.82
C TRP A 30 -27.86 7.49 -2.80
N HIS A 31 -28.99 8.05 -2.39
CA HIS A 31 -29.02 9.08 -1.35
C HIS A 31 -28.48 8.56 -0.01
N GLN A 32 -28.87 7.35 0.38
CA GLN A 32 -28.34 6.72 1.59
C GLN A 32 -26.84 6.45 1.46
N ALA A 33 -26.38 5.92 0.33
CA ALA A 33 -24.96 5.66 0.10
C ALA A 33 -24.12 6.94 0.18
N LYS A 34 -24.61 8.06 -0.37
CA LYS A 34 -23.97 9.38 -0.22
C LYS A 34 -23.92 9.84 1.23
N ASN A 35 -25.02 9.69 1.96
CA ASN A 35 -25.07 10.05 3.37
C ASN A 35 -24.08 9.21 4.19
N GLN A 36 -23.99 7.90 3.91
CA GLN A 36 -23.01 7.03 4.56
C GLN A 36 -21.58 7.45 4.23
N ALA A 37 -21.28 7.74 2.95
CA ALA A 37 -19.95 8.19 2.54
C ALA A 37 -19.52 9.45 3.32
N ASN A 38 -20.41 10.44 3.46
CA ASN A 38 -20.14 11.65 4.24
C ASN A 38 -19.89 11.38 5.74
N ILE A 39 -20.57 10.37 6.32
CA ILE A 39 -20.35 9.98 7.71
C ILE A 39 -18.97 9.32 7.86
N GLU A 40 -18.61 8.42 6.95
CA GLU A 40 -17.35 7.70 7.00
C GLU A 40 -16.15 8.59 6.70
N GLU A 41 -16.29 9.58 5.81
CA GLU A 41 -15.27 10.61 5.58
C GLU A 41 -14.96 11.40 6.86
N LYS A 42 -15.98 11.76 7.65
CA LYS A 42 -15.80 12.46 8.93
C LYS A 42 -15.20 11.59 10.03
N LYS A 43 -15.37 10.26 9.95
CA LYS A 43 -14.76 9.31 10.89
C LYS A 43 -13.30 9.00 10.56
N TRP A 44 -12.85 9.40 9.37
CA TRP A 44 -11.45 9.24 9.00
C TRP A 44 -10.56 10.17 9.85
N PRO A 45 -9.43 9.69 10.40
CA PRO A 45 -8.92 8.31 10.35
C PRO A 45 -9.54 7.40 11.43
N TYR A 46 -9.85 6.15 11.08
CA TYR A 46 -10.35 5.17 12.05
C TYR A 46 -9.29 4.75 13.08
N ASN A 47 -9.72 4.40 14.30
CA ASN A 47 -8.84 4.00 15.40
C ASN A 47 -7.88 2.84 15.07
N PHE A 48 -8.28 1.91 14.21
CA PHE A 48 -7.43 0.77 13.84
C PHE A 48 -6.30 1.17 12.85
N VAL A 49 -6.49 2.24 12.08
CA VAL A 49 -5.44 2.88 11.27
C VAL A 49 -4.47 3.67 12.17
N ALA A 50 -4.89 4.04 13.38
CA ALA A 50 -4.04 4.65 14.41
C ALA A 50 -3.33 3.60 15.31
N SER A 51 -3.42 2.31 14.99
CA SER A 51 -2.71 1.27 15.74
C SER A 51 -1.20 1.29 15.48
N ASN A 52 -0.42 0.69 16.38
CA ASN A 52 1.04 0.54 16.21
C ASN A 52 1.43 -0.27 14.96
N ASP A 53 0.49 -1.03 14.39
CA ASP A 53 0.70 -1.79 13.17
C ASP A 53 0.73 -0.88 11.92
N PHE A 54 0.17 0.33 12.00
CA PHE A 54 0.19 1.33 10.94
C PHE A 54 1.05 2.54 11.34
N PRO A 55 2.30 2.65 10.85
CA PRO A 55 3.15 3.78 11.19
C PRO A 55 2.51 5.10 10.73
N THR A 56 2.44 6.06 11.65
CA THR A 56 2.03 7.44 11.39
C THR A 56 2.94 8.08 10.34
N SER A 57 2.48 9.16 9.70
CA SER A 57 3.26 9.88 8.67
C SER A 57 4.66 10.26 9.14
N GLU A 58 4.80 10.69 10.40
CA GLU A 58 6.09 11.04 11.03
C GLU A 58 7.08 9.87 11.16
N LYS A 59 6.58 8.63 11.18
CA LYS A 59 7.38 7.40 11.24
C LYS A 59 7.66 6.82 9.85
N ARG A 60 7.25 7.49 8.78
CA ARG A 60 7.51 7.10 7.39
C ARG A 60 8.69 7.88 6.84
N GLY A 61 9.53 7.19 6.08
CA GLY A 61 10.63 7.80 5.32
C GLY A 61 10.33 7.82 3.83
N VAL A 62 10.89 8.78 3.12
CA VAL A 62 10.86 8.85 1.66
C VAL A 62 12.29 8.70 1.13
N VAL A 63 12.46 7.83 0.14
CA VAL A 63 13.73 7.68 -0.59
C VAL A 63 13.50 8.15 -2.02
N THR A 64 14.28 9.13 -2.46
CA THR A 64 14.30 9.63 -3.84
C THR A 64 15.69 9.44 -4.42
N GLY A 65 15.77 9.15 -5.72
CA GLY A 65 17.06 8.94 -6.37
C GLY A 65 16.92 8.35 -7.77
N ARG A 66 18.05 7.92 -8.32
CA ARG A 66 18.13 7.25 -9.63
C ARG A 66 18.64 5.83 -9.43
N LEU A 67 17.90 4.85 -9.93
CA LEU A 67 18.35 3.46 -9.97
C LEU A 67 19.09 3.18 -11.29
N LEU A 68 20.35 2.76 -11.15
CA LEU A 68 21.22 2.39 -12.26
C LEU A 68 21.71 0.95 -12.06
N ILE A 69 21.78 0.18 -13.15
CA ILE A 69 22.21 -1.22 -13.17
C ILE A 69 23.59 -1.29 -13.84
N ARG A 70 24.54 -1.94 -13.17
CA ARG A 70 25.86 -2.24 -13.73
C ARG A 70 25.94 -3.73 -14.07
N ASP A 71 25.83 -4.05 -15.35
CA ASP A 71 25.99 -5.40 -15.88
C ASP A 71 27.06 -5.44 -16.96
N ARG A 72 28.25 -5.89 -16.57
CA ARG A 72 29.45 -5.96 -17.43
C ARG A 72 29.29 -6.90 -18.63
N TYR A 73 28.30 -7.78 -18.64
CA TYR A 73 28.03 -8.66 -19.78
C TYR A 73 27.15 -7.98 -20.84
N ILE A 74 26.40 -6.95 -20.47
CA ILE A 74 25.56 -6.18 -21.38
C ILE A 74 26.29 -4.92 -21.86
N LYS A 75 26.79 -4.10 -20.93
CA LYS A 75 27.57 -2.88 -21.20
C LYS A 75 28.56 -2.59 -20.07
N ASN A 76 29.68 -1.98 -20.39
CA ASN A 76 30.66 -1.52 -19.39
C ASN A 76 30.21 -0.26 -18.62
N GLU A 77 29.13 0.39 -19.04
CA GLU A 77 28.57 1.60 -18.45
C GLU A 77 27.32 1.30 -17.60
N ASP A 78 26.93 2.25 -16.75
CA ASP A 78 25.70 2.16 -15.96
C ASP A 78 24.46 2.33 -16.85
N ILE A 79 23.51 1.40 -16.72
CA ILE A 79 22.29 1.35 -17.52
C ILE A 79 21.11 1.81 -16.67
N VAL A 80 20.18 2.57 -17.26
CA VAL A 80 18.92 2.91 -16.60
C VAL A 80 18.10 1.65 -16.36
N ALA A 81 17.60 1.50 -15.13
CA ALA A 81 16.81 0.35 -14.70
C ALA A 81 15.35 0.42 -15.25
N LYS A 82 15.19 0.33 -16.57
CA LYS A 82 13.86 0.30 -17.22
C LYS A 82 13.05 -0.90 -16.72
N GLU A 83 11.77 -0.67 -16.45
CA GLU A 83 10.80 -1.70 -16.01
C GLU A 83 11.18 -2.42 -14.70
N SER A 84 12.08 -1.82 -13.91
CA SER A 84 12.43 -2.32 -12.59
C SER A 84 11.61 -1.64 -11.50
N TYR A 85 11.37 -2.36 -10.41
CA TYR A 85 10.63 -1.86 -9.25
C TYR A 85 11.53 -1.84 -8.02
N VAL A 86 11.47 -0.76 -7.25
CA VAL A 86 12.12 -0.66 -5.93
C VAL A 86 11.05 -0.89 -4.87
N GLY A 87 11.31 -1.84 -3.97
CA GLY A 87 10.42 -2.18 -2.86
C GLY A 87 11.14 -2.14 -1.51
N LEU A 88 10.35 -2.19 -0.44
CA LEU A 88 10.87 -2.32 0.92
C LEU A 88 11.19 -3.79 1.21
N ALA A 89 12.39 -4.02 1.77
CA ALA A 89 12.80 -5.30 2.31
C ALA A 89 12.32 -5.48 3.77
N ALA A 90 12.38 -6.72 4.26
CA ALA A 90 12.22 -6.97 5.71
C ALA A 90 13.32 -6.24 6.52
N PRO A 91 13.06 -5.86 7.78
CA PRO A 91 14.06 -5.23 8.62
C PRO A 91 15.35 -6.07 8.71
N GLY A 92 16.48 -5.43 8.46
CA GLY A 92 17.82 -6.04 8.49
C GLY A 92 18.85 -5.08 9.08
N GLY A 93 20.12 -5.49 9.06
CA GLY A 93 21.22 -4.61 9.47
C GLY A 93 21.31 -3.36 8.60
N VAL A 94 21.89 -2.28 9.13
CA VAL A 94 22.14 -1.05 8.37
C VAL A 94 22.92 -1.37 7.09
N GLY A 95 22.43 -0.89 5.94
CA GLY A 95 23.05 -1.15 4.63
C GLY A 95 22.77 -2.54 4.03
N SER A 96 21.95 -3.37 4.68
CA SER A 96 21.56 -4.66 4.12
C SER A 96 20.48 -4.52 3.04
N TRP A 97 20.55 -5.40 2.03
CA TRP A 97 19.61 -5.47 0.91
C TRP A 97 19.05 -6.89 0.81
N GLN A 98 17.75 -6.99 0.56
CA GLN A 98 17.12 -8.26 0.16
C GLN A 98 17.44 -8.52 -1.31
N ARG A 99 18.17 -9.60 -1.58
CA ARG A 99 18.59 -9.99 -2.94
C ARG A 99 17.67 -11.01 -3.61
N ASP A 100 16.85 -11.68 -2.80
CA ASP A 100 15.89 -12.69 -3.27
C ASP A 100 14.48 -12.12 -3.30
N CYS A 101 13.77 -12.30 -4.42
CA CYS A 101 12.33 -12.06 -4.52
C CYS A 101 11.56 -13.38 -4.34
N LYS A 102 10.30 -13.27 -3.90
CA LYS A 102 9.37 -14.40 -3.98
C LYS A 102 9.08 -14.64 -5.47
N VAL A 103 9.31 -15.87 -5.93
CA VAL A 103 8.80 -16.37 -7.23
C VAL A 103 7.29 -16.49 -7.14
#